data_AF-A0A2Z5QW02-F1
#
_entry.id   AF-A0A2Z5QW02-F1
#
_cell.length_a   1.000
_cell.length_b   1.000
_cell.length_c   1.000
_cell.angle_alpha   90.00
_cell.angle_beta   90.00
_cell.angle_gamma   90.00
#
_symmetry.space_group_name_H-M   'P 1'
#
loop_
_entity.id
_entity.type
_entity.pdbx_description
1 polymer ?
#
loop_
_entity_poly.entity_id
_entity_poly.type
_entity_poly.pdbx_seq_one_letter_code
_entity_poly.pdbx_strand_id
1 'polypeptide(L)'
;MPIVLACGLVCLIIAATSSLFGLSKVTISPLGVRTRSDKPSLGKRTLILGGVLLVVGFIGAIASQVIMNLAADSMGANGFVLVLVIAIMFGLPILLTMLAVDLIGGFVVGLYARIRVRTARTPATLLAYRSILESPRTAWRQVSGVAMTTFIAAFMGPILGMVNSASGVDEGSAESYLIGDMLQGLVLVLFLSYLLVALSALLNQSAAIYERGSLYSSLRMMGTEAAVLKRSRRIVVFGPLLLVSCMSAAVALPLFVLMLGSALTGTGLLYTAALVFGSIAVGLGLVFAALAATGPVMEQISRKPVSAV
;
A
#
# COMPACT_ATOMS: atom_id res chain seq x y z
N MET A 1 7.76 -29.27 0.12
CA MET A 1 6.40 -29.86 0.22
C MET A 1 5.74 -29.70 1.59
N PRO A 2 6.33 -30.08 2.75
CA PRO A 2 5.65 -29.94 4.05
C PRO A 2 5.41 -28.49 4.46
N ILE A 3 6.33 -27.57 4.13
CA ILE A 3 6.19 -26.13 4.41
C ILE A 3 5.02 -25.51 3.65
N VAL A 4 4.80 -25.90 2.39
CA VAL A 4 3.72 -25.36 1.56
C VAL A 4 2.35 -25.82 2.09
N LEU A 5 2.24 -27.08 2.52
CA LEU A 5 1.03 -27.60 3.15
C LEU A 5 0.77 -26.93 4.50
N ALA A 6 1.81 -26.71 5.31
CA ALA A 6 1.69 -25.99 6.57
C ALA A 6 1.23 -24.54 6.36
N CYS A 7 1.83 -23.81 5.41
CA CYS A 7 1.38 -22.47 5.03
C CYS A 7 -0.08 -22.48 4.54
N GLY A 8 -0.46 -23.44 3.69
CA GLY A 8 -1.83 -23.59 3.22
C GLY A 8 -2.82 -23.80 4.36
N LEU A 9 -2.51 -24.69 5.31
CA LEU A 9 -3.35 -24.96 6.48
C LEU A 9 -3.48 -23.72 7.38
N VAL A 10 -2.38 -23.00 7.63
CA VAL A 10 -2.39 -21.76 8.42
C VAL A 10 -3.25 -20.70 7.75
N CYS A 11 -3.11 -20.49 6.44
CA CYS A 11 -3.95 -19.56 5.68
C CYS A 11 -5.44 -19.93 5.78
N LEU A 12 -5.76 -21.22 5.74
CA LEU A 12 -7.13 -21.72 5.83
C LEU A 12 -7.74 -21.44 7.22
N ILE A 13 -6.97 -21.65 8.29
CA ILE A 13 -7.39 -21.35 9.66
C ILE A 13 -7.61 -19.84 9.85
N ILE A 14 -6.71 -19.00 9.33
CA ILE A 14 -6.84 -17.53 9.40
C ILE A 14 -8.08 -17.07 8.62
N ALA A 15 -8.33 -17.64 7.44
CA ALA A 15 -9.50 -17.30 6.64
C ALA A 15 -10.81 -17.72 7.33
N ALA A 16 -10.85 -18.93 7.89
CA ALA A 16 -12.02 -19.45 8.61
C ALA A 16 -12.33 -18.62 9.84
N THR A 17 -11.32 -18.32 10.68
CA THR A 17 -11.49 -17.46 11.87
C THR A 17 -11.91 -16.04 11.49
N SER A 18 -11.30 -15.45 10.46
CA SER A 18 -11.70 -14.11 9.97
C SER A 18 -13.15 -14.07 9.47
N SER A 19 -13.61 -15.13 8.78
CA SER A 19 -14.99 -15.27 8.32
C SER A 19 -15.97 -15.40 9.50
N LEU A 20 -15.63 -16.24 10.49
CA LEU A 20 -16.42 -16.42 11.72
C LEU A 20 -16.61 -15.10 12.47
N PHE A 21 -15.56 -14.32 12.69
CA PHE A 21 -15.65 -13.00 13.33
C PHE A 21 -16.38 -11.97 12.46
N GLY A 22 -16.27 -12.08 11.13
CA GLY A 22 -17.01 -11.23 10.19
C GLY A 22 -18.53 -11.47 10.26
N LEU A 23 -18.93 -12.74 10.29
CA LEU A 23 -20.34 -13.15 10.33
C LEU A 23 -20.98 -12.94 11.71
N SER A 24 -20.24 -13.15 12.80
CA SER A 24 -20.76 -12.95 14.16
C SER A 24 -21.14 -11.49 14.45
N LYS A 25 -20.48 -10.53 13.78
CA LYS A 25 -20.81 -9.10 13.91
C LYS A 25 -22.18 -8.75 13.31
N VAL A 26 -22.65 -9.53 12.32
CA VAL A 26 -23.94 -9.32 11.64
C VAL A 26 -25.10 -9.91 12.45
N THR A 27 -24.87 -11.03 13.12
CA THR A 27 -25.90 -11.66 13.97
C THR A 27 -26.14 -10.92 15.28
N ILE A 28 -25.14 -10.24 15.83
CA ILE A 28 -25.25 -9.58 17.15
C ILE A 28 -25.92 -8.19 17.09
N SER A 29 -25.92 -7.50 15.95
CA SER A 29 -26.50 -6.14 15.86
C SER A 29 -27.37 -5.89 14.62
N PRO A 30 -28.60 -6.42 14.59
CA PRO A 30 -29.58 -6.06 13.56
C PRO A 30 -29.99 -4.56 13.61
N LEU A 31 -29.76 -3.86 14.73
CA LEU A 31 -30.06 -2.43 14.89
C LEU A 31 -29.00 -1.47 14.34
N GLY A 32 -27.76 -1.93 14.11
CA GLY A 32 -26.70 -1.11 13.50
C GLY A 32 -27.04 -0.68 12.07
N VAL A 33 -27.79 -1.52 11.35
CA VAL A 33 -28.28 -1.27 9.99
C VAL A 33 -29.35 -0.18 9.95
N ARG A 34 -30.23 -0.12 10.95
CA ARG A 34 -31.32 0.88 11.02
C ARG A 34 -30.87 2.26 11.49
N THR A 35 -29.82 2.34 12.31
CA THR A 35 -29.43 3.60 12.97
C THR A 35 -28.29 4.36 12.27
N ARG A 36 -27.64 3.79 11.24
CA ARG A 36 -26.40 4.34 10.64
C ARG A 36 -25.43 4.88 11.71
N SER A 37 -25.35 4.22 12.86
CA SER A 37 -24.66 4.74 14.05
C SER A 37 -23.13 4.55 14.00
N ASP A 38 -22.60 3.92 12.95
CA ASP A 38 -21.16 3.90 12.69
C ASP A 38 -20.72 5.27 12.16
N LYS A 39 -20.62 6.25 13.08
CA LYS A 39 -19.84 7.47 12.84
C LYS A 39 -18.42 6.97 12.54
N PRO A 40 -17.87 7.20 11.33
CA PRO A 40 -16.51 6.78 11.00
C PRO A 40 -15.56 7.59 11.85
N SER A 41 -15.30 7.14 13.08
CA SER A 41 -14.31 7.77 13.93
C SER A 41 -12.97 7.39 13.32
N LEU A 42 -12.21 8.42 12.92
CA LEU A 42 -10.79 8.29 12.63
C LEU A 42 -10.19 7.64 13.88
N GLY A 43 -9.89 6.34 13.80
CA GLY A 43 -9.61 5.49 14.95
C GLY A 43 -8.39 6.00 15.70
N LYS A 44 -8.58 6.92 16.65
CA LYS A 44 -7.47 7.50 17.42
C LYS A 44 -6.65 6.42 18.11
N ARG A 45 -7.30 5.33 18.54
CA ARG A 45 -6.65 4.15 19.09
C ARG A 45 -5.73 3.45 18.08
N THR A 46 -6.14 3.32 16.81
CA THR A 46 -5.29 2.70 15.77
C THR A 46 -4.11 3.59 15.39
N LEU A 47 -4.30 4.91 15.43
CA LEU A 47 -3.20 5.88 15.28
C LEU A 47 -2.20 5.78 16.43
N ILE A 48 -2.67 5.76 17.68
CA ILE A 48 -1.77 5.65 18.86
C ILE A 48 -1.01 4.33 18.80
N LEU A 49 -1.73 3.22 18.62
CA LEU A 49 -1.11 1.89 18.56
C LEU A 49 -0.11 1.79 17.40
N GLY A 50 -0.50 2.23 16.21
CA GLY A 50 0.40 2.22 15.05
C GLY A 50 1.57 3.19 15.22
N GLY A 51 1.37 4.34 15.87
CA GLY A 51 2.44 5.30 16.17
C GLY A 51 3.46 4.72 17.16
N VAL A 52 2.99 4.06 18.22
CA VAL A 52 3.86 3.32 19.16
C VAL A 52 4.64 2.24 18.41
N LEU A 53 3.96 1.47 17.57
CA LEU A 53 4.58 0.39 16.81
C LEU A 53 5.64 0.90 15.82
N LEU A 54 5.38 2.03 15.18
CA LEU A 54 6.34 2.72 14.31
C LEU A 54 7.57 3.11 15.13
N VAL A 55 7.39 3.79 16.27
CA VAL A 55 8.50 4.20 17.14
C VAL A 55 9.30 3.00 17.63
N VAL A 56 8.65 1.92 18.06
CA VAL A 56 9.33 0.69 18.49
C VAL A 56 10.10 0.06 17.33
N GLY A 57 9.52 0.04 16.12
CA GLY A 57 10.22 -0.44 14.92
C GLY A 57 11.47 0.38 14.59
N PHE A 58 11.40 1.71 14.69
CA PHE A 58 12.56 2.59 14.47
C PHE A 58 13.61 2.44 15.57
N ILE A 59 13.21 2.35 16.83
CA ILE A 59 14.14 2.07 17.95
C ILE A 59 14.81 0.71 17.74
N GLY A 60 14.03 -0.30 17.33
CA GLY A 60 14.55 -1.62 16.97
C GLY A 60 15.59 -1.56 15.86
N ALA A 61 15.34 -0.79 14.79
CA ALA A 61 16.30 -0.58 13.71
C ALA A 61 17.62 0.06 14.19
N ILE A 62 17.56 1.05 15.10
CA ILE A 62 18.76 1.66 15.71
C ILE A 62 19.50 0.64 16.56
N ALA A 63 18.77 -0.08 17.41
CA ALA A 63 19.33 -1.10 18.29
C ALA A 63 20.04 -2.20 17.48
N SER A 64 19.50 -2.59 16.33
CA SER A 64 20.11 -3.60 15.45
C SER A 64 21.50 -3.18 14.96
N GLN A 65 21.73 -1.90 14.66
CA GLN A 65 23.08 -1.44 14.28
C GLN A 65 24.07 -1.49 15.44
N VAL A 66 23.65 -1.04 16.62
CA VAL A 66 24.49 -1.04 17.83
C VAL A 66 24.87 -2.47 18.21
N ILE A 67 23.90 -3.38 18.17
CA ILE A 67 24.09 -4.79 18.51
C ILE A 67 24.99 -5.47 17.48
N MET A 68 24.88 -5.20 16.17
CA MET A 68 25.80 -5.79 15.18
C MET A 68 27.25 -5.37 15.40
N ASN A 69 27.51 -4.09 15.69
CA ASN A 69 28.86 -3.62 15.97
C ASN A 69 29.46 -4.24 17.24
N LEU A 70 28.63 -4.51 18.25
CA LEU A 70 29.05 -5.11 19.52
C LEU A 70 29.13 -6.65 19.45
N ALA A 71 28.31 -7.27 18.61
CA ALA A 71 28.25 -8.71 18.42
C ALA A 71 29.31 -9.22 17.44
N ALA A 72 29.82 -8.38 16.52
CA ALA A 72 30.84 -8.75 15.54
C ALA A 72 32.06 -9.45 16.17
N ASP A 73 32.44 -9.06 17.39
CA ASP A 73 33.59 -9.63 18.12
C ASP A 73 33.26 -10.93 18.88
N SER A 74 31.98 -11.28 19.05
CA SER A 74 31.52 -12.40 19.89
C SER A 74 30.74 -13.48 19.13
N MET A 75 30.59 -13.37 17.79
CA MET A 75 29.86 -14.34 16.96
C MET A 75 30.68 -15.62 16.71
N GLY A 76 30.81 -16.46 17.74
CA GLY A 76 31.46 -17.77 17.67
C GLY A 76 30.55 -18.91 17.18
N ALA A 77 31.04 -19.64 16.17
CA ALA A 77 30.84 -21.04 15.78
C ALA A 77 29.43 -21.62 15.48
N ASN A 78 28.31 -21.04 15.91
CA ASN A 78 26.98 -21.62 15.69
C ASN A 78 26.17 -20.89 14.59
N GLY A 79 26.31 -21.34 13.34
CA GLY A 79 25.64 -20.73 12.17
C GLY A 79 24.11 -20.63 12.28
N PHE A 80 23.45 -21.54 13.01
CA PHE A 80 22.00 -21.47 13.25
C PHE A 80 21.61 -20.30 14.16
N VAL A 81 22.38 -20.04 15.22
CA VAL A 81 22.12 -18.93 16.15
C VAL A 81 22.34 -17.59 15.44
N LEU A 82 23.36 -17.52 14.59
CA LEU A 82 23.65 -16.33 13.78
C LEU A 82 22.50 -15.98 12.84
N VAL A 83 21.95 -16.97 12.11
CA VAL A 83 20.79 -16.75 11.23
C VAL A 83 19.56 -16.29 12.02
N LEU A 84 19.28 -16.91 13.18
CA LEU A 84 18.15 -16.53 14.03
C LEU A 84 18.29 -15.10 14.56
N VAL A 85 19.48 -14.73 15.03
CA VAL A 85 19.76 -13.38 15.56
C VAL A 85 19.60 -12.34 14.46
N ILE A 86 20.16 -12.58 13.27
CA ILE A 86 19.98 -11.68 12.11
C ILE A 86 18.50 -11.57 11.72
N ALA A 87 17.78 -12.70 11.67
CA ALA A 87 16.37 -12.71 11.32
C ALA A 87 15.50 -11.92 12.30
N ILE A 88 15.77 -12.01 13.61
CA ILE A 88 15.04 -11.25 14.63
C ILE A 88 15.44 -9.77 14.58
N MET A 89 16.74 -9.48 14.48
CA MET A 89 17.27 -8.11 14.48
C MET A 89 16.83 -7.31 13.25
N PHE A 90 16.76 -7.93 12.07
CA PHE A 90 16.31 -7.25 10.87
C PHE A 90 14.81 -7.42 10.63
N GLY A 91 14.29 -8.63 10.80
CA GLY A 91 12.90 -8.95 10.51
C GLY A 91 11.90 -8.31 11.47
N LEU A 92 12.21 -8.22 12.77
CA LEU A 92 11.29 -7.65 13.74
C LEU A 92 11.05 -6.15 13.49
N PRO A 93 12.06 -5.27 13.34
CA PRO A 93 11.84 -3.85 13.00
C PRO A 93 11.03 -3.63 11.72
N ILE A 94 11.33 -4.41 10.67
CA ILE A 94 10.63 -4.35 9.38
C ILE A 94 9.16 -4.74 9.56
N LEU A 95 8.90 -5.84 10.28
CA LEU A 95 7.54 -6.32 10.53
C LEU A 95 6.73 -5.31 11.34
N LEU A 96 7.30 -4.76 12.42
CA LEU A 96 6.61 -3.79 13.26
C LEU A 96 6.28 -2.52 12.46
N THR A 97 7.21 -2.02 11.65
CA THR A 97 6.95 -0.82 10.83
C THR A 97 5.95 -1.05 9.69
N MET A 98 5.97 -2.21 9.03
CA MET A 98 4.91 -2.56 8.06
C MET A 98 3.54 -2.62 8.71
N LEU A 99 3.44 -3.29 9.87
CA LEU A 99 2.18 -3.37 10.62
C LEU A 99 1.74 -1.98 11.10
N ALA A 100 2.67 -1.09 11.45
CA ALA A 100 2.38 0.29 11.80
C ALA A 100 1.79 1.06 10.63
N VAL A 101 2.35 0.93 9.43
CA VAL A 101 1.83 1.55 8.20
C VAL A 101 0.40 1.07 7.93
N ASP A 102 0.08 -0.21 8.11
CA ASP A 102 -1.29 -0.71 7.92
C ASP A 102 -2.28 -0.15 8.94
N LEU A 103 -1.90 -0.08 10.21
CA LEU A 103 -2.75 0.46 11.28
C LEU A 103 -3.00 1.97 11.14
N ILE A 104 -1.98 2.71 10.72
CA ILE A 104 -2.02 4.18 10.58
C ILE A 104 -2.70 4.59 9.27
N GLY A 105 -2.59 3.78 8.22
CA GLY A 105 -2.97 4.16 6.87
C GLY A 105 -4.40 4.66 6.71
N GLY A 106 -5.37 3.99 7.34
CA GLY A 106 -6.78 4.44 7.34
C GLY A 106 -6.98 5.82 8.00
N PHE A 107 -6.21 6.13 9.04
CA PHE A 107 -6.24 7.46 9.66
C PHE A 107 -5.60 8.50 8.75
N VAL A 108 -4.45 8.19 8.15
CA VAL A 108 -3.72 9.12 7.26
C VAL A 108 -4.52 9.46 6.02
N VAL A 109 -5.18 8.49 5.38
CA VAL A 109 -6.09 8.73 4.25
C VAL A 109 -7.22 9.68 4.66
N GLY A 110 -7.82 9.47 5.84
CA GLY A 110 -8.89 10.32 6.34
C GLY A 110 -8.41 11.73 6.72
N LEU A 111 -7.24 11.87 7.32
CA LEU A 111 -6.61 13.16 7.61
C LEU A 111 -6.30 13.91 6.31
N TYR A 112 -5.72 13.25 5.33
CA TYR A 112 -5.43 13.80 4.02
C TYR A 112 -6.69 14.28 3.29
N ALA A 113 -7.74 13.46 3.28
CA ALA A 113 -9.01 13.85 2.69
C ALA A 113 -9.61 15.07 3.42
N ARG A 114 -9.49 15.17 4.75
CA ARG A 114 -9.95 16.33 5.53
C ARG A 114 -9.18 17.61 5.19
N ILE A 115 -7.85 17.53 5.06
CA ILE A 115 -7.02 18.66 4.64
C ILE A 115 -7.39 19.10 3.23
N ARG A 116 -7.53 18.14 2.30
CA ARG A 116 -7.86 18.41 0.90
C ARG A 116 -9.26 18.96 0.70
N VAL A 117 -10.26 18.56 1.50
CA VAL A 117 -11.60 19.19 1.48
C VAL A 117 -11.53 20.67 1.86
N ARG A 118 -10.72 21.02 2.87
CA ARG A 118 -10.58 22.42 3.32
C ARG A 118 -9.81 23.30 2.33
N THR A 119 -8.93 22.71 1.54
CA THR A 119 -8.11 23.41 0.54
C THR A 119 -8.64 23.26 -0.89
N ALA A 120 -9.77 22.59 -1.09
CA ALA A 120 -10.34 22.33 -2.41
C ALA A 120 -10.78 23.64 -3.09
N ARG A 121 -10.19 23.94 -4.25
CA ARG A 121 -10.55 25.10 -5.09
C ARG A 121 -11.48 24.76 -6.25
N THR A 122 -11.76 23.47 -6.48
CA THR A 122 -12.63 23.01 -7.58
C THR A 122 -13.77 22.13 -7.06
N PRO A 123 -14.96 22.16 -7.68
CA PRO A 123 -16.09 21.33 -7.28
C PRO A 123 -15.76 19.83 -7.39
N ALA A 124 -15.01 19.41 -8.41
CA ALA A 124 -14.56 18.04 -8.58
C ALA A 124 -13.72 17.54 -7.40
N THR A 125 -12.75 18.34 -6.95
CA THR A 125 -11.91 17.99 -5.79
C THR A 125 -12.72 17.91 -4.50
N LEU A 126 -13.66 18.83 -4.30
CA LEU A 126 -14.46 18.86 -3.07
C LEU A 126 -15.39 17.65 -2.99
N LEU A 127 -16.03 17.29 -4.10
CA LEU A 127 -16.87 16.09 -4.19
C LEU A 127 -16.05 14.81 -3.95
N ALA A 128 -14.88 14.68 -4.59
CA ALA A 128 -14.03 13.51 -4.47
C ALA A 128 -13.55 13.26 -3.03
N TYR A 129 -13.05 14.29 -2.35
CA TYR A 129 -12.53 14.10 -1.00
C TYR A 129 -13.64 14.00 0.04
N ARG A 130 -14.84 14.55 -0.20
CA ARG A 130 -16.02 14.27 0.64
C ARG A 130 -16.46 12.82 0.54
N SER A 131 -16.43 12.19 -0.65
CA SER A 131 -16.73 10.76 -0.76
C SER A 131 -15.69 9.87 -0.07
N ILE A 132 -14.41 10.26 -0.08
CA ILE A 132 -13.38 9.54 0.68
C ILE A 132 -13.62 9.65 2.20
N LEU A 133 -14.04 10.82 2.68
CA LEU A 133 -14.32 11.05 4.10
C LEU A 133 -15.52 10.26 4.63
N GLU A 134 -16.41 9.80 3.75
CA GLU A 134 -17.53 8.92 4.13
C GLU A 134 -17.02 7.58 4.67
N SER A 135 -15.94 7.03 4.10
CA SER A 135 -15.32 5.79 4.59
C SER A 135 -13.80 5.71 4.31
N PRO A 136 -12.95 6.42 5.09
CA PRO A 136 -11.51 6.48 4.82
C PRO A 136 -10.81 5.12 4.97
N ARG A 137 -11.32 4.25 5.85
CA ARG A 137 -10.79 2.89 6.02
C ARG A 137 -11.00 2.01 4.79
N THR A 138 -12.13 2.19 4.10
CA THR A 138 -12.41 1.45 2.85
C THR A 138 -11.47 1.92 1.74
N ALA A 139 -11.28 3.23 1.61
CA ALA A 139 -10.32 3.80 0.67
C ALA A 139 -8.89 3.32 0.94
N TRP A 140 -8.45 3.23 2.21
CA TRP A 140 -7.16 2.63 2.57
C TRP A 140 -7.06 1.16 2.16
N ARG A 141 -8.06 0.34 2.53
CA ARG A 141 -8.05 -1.10 2.22
C ARG A 141 -7.99 -1.40 0.72
N GLN A 142 -8.48 -0.49 -0.12
CA GLN A 142 -8.38 -0.62 -1.57
C GLN A 142 -6.94 -0.52 -2.09
N VAL A 143 -6.07 0.20 -1.38
CA VAL A 143 -4.69 0.49 -1.81
C VAL A 143 -3.61 -0.04 -0.85
N SER A 144 -3.99 -0.68 0.26
CA SER A 144 -3.05 -1.13 1.29
C SER A 144 -2.06 -2.19 0.77
N GLY A 145 -2.49 -3.03 -0.18
CA GLY A 145 -1.59 -3.98 -0.86
C GLY A 145 -0.43 -3.29 -1.56
N VAL A 146 -0.71 -2.16 -2.25
CA VAL A 146 0.32 -1.33 -2.89
C VAL A 146 1.19 -0.63 -1.86
N ALA A 147 0.63 -0.24 -0.70
CA ALA A 147 1.41 0.30 0.40
C ALA A 147 2.53 -0.66 0.82
N MET A 148 2.18 -1.93 1.00
CA MET A 148 3.09 -2.96 1.51
C MET A 148 4.16 -3.31 0.48
N THR A 149 3.78 -3.49 -0.78
CA THR A 149 4.74 -3.79 -1.85
C THR A 149 5.67 -2.61 -2.13
N THR A 150 5.17 -1.38 -2.09
CA THR A 150 5.99 -0.16 -2.19
C THR A 150 6.95 -0.04 -1.01
N PHE A 151 6.50 -0.35 0.21
CA PHE A 151 7.36 -0.35 1.39
C PHE A 151 8.50 -1.37 1.24
N ILE A 152 8.16 -2.62 0.89
CA ILE A 152 9.16 -3.68 0.68
C ILE A 152 10.11 -3.27 -0.44
N ALA A 153 9.62 -2.74 -1.55
CA ALA A 153 10.49 -2.31 -2.66
C ALA A 153 11.42 -1.16 -2.28
N ALA A 154 10.92 -0.14 -1.57
CA ALA A 154 11.70 0.98 -1.08
C ALA A 154 12.75 0.58 -0.04
N PHE A 155 12.49 -0.47 0.74
CA PHE A 155 13.44 -0.99 1.71
C PHE A 155 14.45 -1.99 1.10
N MET A 156 13.97 -3.00 0.36
CA MET A 156 14.79 -4.08 -0.17
C MET A 156 15.56 -3.74 -1.43
N GLY A 157 15.02 -2.87 -2.30
CA GLY A 157 15.69 -2.52 -3.56
C GLY A 157 17.10 -1.95 -3.36
N PRO A 158 17.29 -0.97 -2.46
CA PRO A 158 18.62 -0.48 -2.10
C PRO A 158 19.56 -1.58 -1.57
N ILE A 159 19.06 -2.47 -0.71
CA ILE A 159 19.84 -3.58 -0.15
C ILE A 159 20.35 -4.50 -1.26
N LEU A 160 19.44 -4.96 -2.13
CA LEU A 160 19.77 -5.93 -3.16
C LEU A 160 20.80 -5.40 -4.14
N GLY A 161 20.71 -4.15 -4.61
CA GLY A 161 21.75 -3.65 -5.51
C GLY A 161 23.02 -3.16 -4.82
N MET A 162 23.00 -2.86 -3.51
CA MET A 162 24.25 -2.75 -2.75
C MET A 162 25.00 -4.07 -2.72
N VAL A 163 24.31 -5.18 -2.45
CA VAL A 163 24.91 -6.53 -2.47
C VAL A 163 25.40 -6.88 -3.87
N ASN A 164 24.63 -6.55 -4.93
CA ASN A 164 25.06 -6.77 -6.31
C ASN A 164 26.32 -5.99 -6.70
N SER A 165 26.55 -4.81 -6.09
CA SER A 165 27.71 -3.95 -6.37
C SER A 165 28.88 -4.18 -5.40
N ALA A 166 28.78 -5.14 -4.48
CA ALA A 166 29.79 -5.38 -3.47
C ALA A 166 31.02 -6.06 -4.08
N SER A 167 32.22 -5.72 -3.61
CA SER A 167 33.52 -6.18 -4.13
C SER A 167 33.79 -7.68 -4.02
N GLY A 168 32.86 -8.48 -3.49
CA GLY A 168 32.92 -9.94 -3.43
C GLY A 168 31.99 -10.65 -4.41
N VAL A 169 31.18 -9.92 -5.19
CA VAL A 169 30.25 -10.49 -6.17
C VAL A 169 30.78 -10.20 -7.57
N ASP A 170 31.38 -11.22 -8.20
CA ASP A 170 31.89 -11.09 -9.57
C ASP A 170 30.74 -11.02 -10.58
N GLU A 171 30.88 -10.18 -11.61
CA GLU A 171 29.95 -10.14 -12.73
C GLU A 171 29.88 -11.51 -13.43
N GLY A 172 28.68 -12.07 -13.55
CA GLY A 172 28.45 -13.40 -14.14
C GLY A 172 28.58 -14.58 -13.16
N SER A 173 28.84 -14.32 -11.86
CA SER A 173 28.73 -15.33 -10.82
C SER A 173 27.28 -15.77 -10.60
N ALA A 174 27.07 -16.99 -10.06
CA ALA A 174 25.75 -17.49 -9.69
C ALA A 174 25.04 -16.54 -8.69
N GLU A 175 25.79 -15.91 -7.80
CA GLU A 175 25.28 -14.93 -6.83
C GLU A 175 24.76 -13.67 -7.52
N SER A 176 25.49 -13.13 -8.51
CA SER A 176 25.03 -11.98 -9.29
C SER A 176 23.72 -12.28 -10.04
N TYR A 177 23.57 -13.48 -10.62
CA TYR A 177 22.32 -13.88 -11.27
C TYR A 177 21.17 -14.01 -10.27
N LEU A 178 21.40 -14.65 -9.11
CA LEU A 178 20.38 -14.76 -8.06
C LEU A 178 19.90 -13.40 -7.56
N ILE A 179 20.82 -12.45 -7.34
CA ILE A 179 20.47 -11.09 -6.90
C ILE A 179 19.71 -10.36 -8.01
N GLY A 180 20.13 -10.50 -9.28
CA GLY A 180 19.43 -9.96 -10.43
C GLY A 180 17.99 -10.48 -10.55
N ASP A 181 17.78 -11.78 -10.38
CA ASP A 181 16.45 -12.41 -10.37
C ASP A 181 15.60 -11.90 -9.21
N MET A 182 16.18 -11.68 -8.02
CA MET A 182 15.46 -11.10 -6.89
C MET A 182 15.05 -9.65 -7.15
N LEU A 183 15.92 -8.83 -7.76
CA LEU A 183 15.60 -7.45 -8.15
C LEU A 183 14.46 -7.44 -9.18
N GLN A 184 14.51 -8.32 -10.17
CA GLN A 184 13.47 -8.44 -11.19
C GLN A 184 12.15 -8.96 -10.59
N GLY A 185 12.22 -9.93 -9.68
CA GLY A 185 11.08 -10.42 -8.92
C GLY A 185 10.43 -9.32 -8.07
N LEU A 186 11.23 -8.46 -7.44
CA LEU A 186 10.75 -7.31 -6.67
C LEU A 186 9.97 -6.32 -7.55
N VAL A 187 10.53 -5.96 -8.72
CA VAL A 187 9.86 -5.10 -9.72
C VAL A 187 8.57 -5.75 -10.22
N LEU A 188 8.58 -7.05 -10.49
CA LEU A 188 7.41 -7.80 -10.95
C LEU A 188 6.29 -7.80 -9.90
N VAL A 189 6.60 -8.07 -8.63
CA VAL A 189 5.61 -8.05 -7.54
C VAL A 189 5.03 -6.65 -7.35
N LEU A 190 5.86 -5.61 -7.42
CA LEU A 190 5.40 -4.24 -7.36
C LEU A 190 4.46 -3.92 -8.52
N PHE A 191 4.84 -4.27 -9.75
CA PHE A 191 4.01 -4.11 -10.94
C PHE A 191 2.64 -4.80 -10.79
N LEU A 192 2.63 -6.07 -10.39
CA LEU A 192 1.39 -6.84 -10.18
C LEU A 192 0.52 -6.23 -9.08
N SER A 193 1.12 -5.66 -8.03
CA SER A 193 0.41 -4.97 -6.97
C SER A 193 -0.34 -3.74 -7.48
N TYR A 194 0.34 -2.87 -8.25
CA TYR A 194 -0.29 -1.70 -8.87
C TYR A 194 -1.36 -2.12 -9.89
N LEU A 195 -1.12 -3.18 -10.67
CA LEU A 195 -2.09 -3.74 -11.60
C LEU A 195 -3.36 -4.23 -10.89
N LEU A 196 -3.22 -5.00 -9.81
CA LEU A 196 -4.36 -5.51 -9.05
C LEU A 196 -5.20 -4.38 -8.43
N VAL A 197 -4.54 -3.33 -7.94
CA VAL A 197 -5.25 -2.15 -7.42
C VAL A 197 -5.94 -1.38 -8.54
N ALA A 198 -5.32 -1.26 -9.72
CA ALA A 198 -5.95 -0.67 -10.89
C ALA A 198 -7.20 -1.45 -11.31
N LEU A 199 -7.10 -2.78 -11.41
CA LEU A 199 -8.23 -3.66 -11.76
C LEU A 199 -9.33 -3.60 -10.70
N SER A 200 -8.99 -3.65 -9.42
CA SER A 200 -9.96 -3.52 -8.32
C SER A 200 -10.69 -2.17 -8.38
N ALA A 201 -9.97 -1.08 -8.62
CA ALA A 201 -10.57 0.24 -8.80
C ALA A 201 -11.45 0.34 -10.03
N LEU A 202 -11.07 -0.30 -11.13
CA LEU A 202 -11.84 -0.37 -12.37
C LEU A 202 -13.18 -1.11 -12.16
N LEU A 203 -13.13 -2.26 -11.49
CA LEU A 203 -14.30 -3.07 -11.18
C LEU A 203 -15.26 -2.33 -10.24
N ASN A 204 -14.75 -1.74 -9.15
CA ASN A 204 -15.55 -0.95 -8.22
C ASN A 204 -16.18 0.27 -8.91
N GLN A 205 -15.45 0.95 -9.79
CA GLN A 205 -16.00 2.06 -10.57
C GLN A 205 -17.07 1.61 -11.56
N SER A 206 -16.88 0.47 -12.20
CA SER A 206 -17.84 -0.09 -13.17
C SER A 206 -19.15 -0.47 -12.48
N ALA A 207 -19.07 -1.15 -11.33
CA ALA A 207 -20.23 -1.44 -10.49
C ALA A 207 -20.96 -0.16 -10.06
N ALA A 208 -20.21 0.84 -9.59
CA ALA A 208 -20.78 2.13 -9.18
C ALA A 208 -21.43 2.92 -10.32
N ILE A 209 -21.02 2.71 -11.59
CA ILE A 209 -21.68 3.29 -12.76
C ILE A 209 -23.02 2.60 -13.00
N TYR A 210 -23.03 1.27 -12.95
CA TYR A 210 -24.24 0.47 -13.17
C TYR A 210 -25.31 0.77 -12.11
N GLU A 211 -24.93 0.84 -10.83
CA GLU A 211 -25.85 1.12 -9.72
C GLU A 211 -26.39 2.56 -9.69
N ARG A 212 -25.63 3.54 -10.21
CA ARG A 212 -25.96 4.98 -10.08
C ARG A 212 -26.38 5.62 -11.41
N GLY A 213 -26.66 4.83 -12.45
CA GLY A 213 -27.00 5.31 -13.79
C GLY A 213 -28.17 6.30 -13.81
N SER A 214 -29.26 6.00 -13.09
CA SER A 214 -30.43 6.89 -12.97
C SER A 214 -30.10 8.20 -12.25
N LEU A 215 -29.24 8.17 -11.23
CA LEU A 215 -28.80 9.36 -10.49
C LEU A 215 -27.95 10.28 -11.37
N TYR A 216 -27.05 9.73 -12.18
CA TYR A 216 -26.22 10.52 -13.11
C TYR A 216 -27.04 11.13 -14.24
N SER A 217 -28.07 10.43 -14.71
CA SER A 217 -29.07 10.95 -15.64
C SER A 217 -29.77 12.19 -15.06
N SER A 218 -30.31 12.08 -13.84
CA SER A 218 -31.01 13.19 -13.17
C SER A 218 -30.07 14.37 -12.87
N LEU A 219 -28.81 14.14 -12.47
CA LEU A 219 -27.82 15.20 -12.28
C LEU A 219 -27.44 15.92 -13.58
N ARG A 220 -27.39 15.20 -14.71
CA ARG A 220 -27.21 15.82 -16.04
C ARG A 220 -28.43 16.64 -16.45
N MET A 221 -29.64 16.17 -16.14
CA MET A 221 -30.87 16.93 -16.38
C MET A 221 -30.94 18.22 -15.53
N MET A 222 -30.30 18.23 -14.34
CA MET A 222 -30.15 19.42 -13.51
C MET A 222 -28.94 20.32 -13.91
N GLY A 223 -28.30 20.07 -15.06
CA GLY A 223 -27.24 20.95 -15.60
C GLY A 223 -25.82 20.70 -15.08
N THR A 224 -25.55 19.59 -14.40
CA THR A 224 -24.19 19.29 -13.91
C THR A 224 -23.26 18.87 -15.06
N GLU A 225 -22.13 19.54 -15.19
CA GLU A 225 -21.14 19.27 -16.24
C GLU A 225 -20.49 17.88 -16.07
N ALA A 226 -20.62 17.01 -17.07
CA ALA A 226 -20.11 15.64 -17.03
C ALA A 226 -18.59 15.55 -16.80
N ALA A 227 -17.85 16.60 -17.20
CA ALA A 227 -16.42 16.72 -16.99
C ALA A 227 -16.04 16.75 -15.49
N VAL A 228 -16.85 17.41 -14.65
CA VAL A 228 -16.62 17.53 -13.20
C VAL A 228 -16.74 16.16 -12.53
N LEU A 229 -17.72 15.35 -12.94
CA LEU A 229 -17.94 14.01 -12.41
C LEU A 229 -16.84 13.03 -12.84
N LYS A 230 -16.40 13.09 -14.10
CA LYS A 230 -15.27 12.30 -14.62
C LYS A 230 -13.97 12.64 -13.88
N ARG A 231 -13.71 13.94 -13.63
CA ARG A 231 -12.53 14.41 -12.90
C ARG A 231 -12.56 14.00 -11.42
N SER A 232 -13.73 14.11 -10.78
CA SER A 232 -13.93 13.69 -9.38
C SER A 232 -13.56 12.20 -9.19
N ARG A 233 -14.05 11.32 -10.06
CA ARG A 233 -13.78 9.87 -9.99
C ARG A 233 -12.28 9.53 -10.07
N ARG A 234 -11.54 10.18 -10.97
CA ARG A 234 -10.08 9.99 -11.06
C ARG A 234 -9.38 10.40 -9.77
N ILE A 235 -9.79 11.51 -9.16
CA ILE A 235 -9.21 12.00 -7.89
C ILE A 235 -9.51 11.04 -6.73
N VAL A 236 -10.70 10.44 -6.69
CA VAL A 236 -11.09 9.49 -5.63
C VAL A 236 -10.16 8.28 -5.56
N VAL A 237 -9.64 7.81 -6.68
CA VAL A 237 -8.75 6.63 -6.73
C VAL A 237 -7.28 7.03 -6.70
N PHE A 238 -6.89 8.01 -7.53
CA PHE A 238 -5.49 8.39 -7.65
C PHE A 238 -4.97 9.12 -6.41
N GLY A 239 -5.82 9.90 -5.73
CA GLY A 239 -5.45 10.66 -4.54
C GLY A 239 -4.95 9.77 -3.38
N PRO A 240 -5.73 8.78 -2.92
CA PRO A 240 -5.29 7.82 -1.92
C PRO A 240 -4.07 7.03 -2.39
N LEU A 241 -4.06 6.56 -3.63
CA LEU A 241 -2.97 5.74 -4.16
C LEU A 241 -1.62 6.47 -4.12
N LEU A 242 -1.56 7.70 -4.62
CA LEU A 242 -0.35 8.52 -4.57
C LEU A 242 0.10 8.76 -3.12
N LEU A 243 -0.84 9.10 -2.24
CA LEU A 243 -0.53 9.30 -0.82
C LEU A 243 0.11 8.06 -0.21
N VAL A 244 -0.46 6.89 -0.48
CA VAL A 244 0.00 5.63 0.11
C VAL A 244 1.38 5.24 -0.41
N SER A 245 1.62 5.38 -1.71
CA SER A 245 2.94 5.16 -2.30
C SER A 245 4.00 6.08 -1.69
N CYS A 246 3.70 7.38 -1.58
CA CYS A 246 4.61 8.35 -0.96
C CYS A 246 4.83 8.09 0.53
N MET A 247 3.78 7.76 1.28
CA MET A 247 3.86 7.45 2.71
C MET A 247 4.73 6.23 2.95
N SER A 248 4.49 5.13 2.22
CA SER A 248 5.26 3.90 2.37
C SER A 248 6.73 4.11 2.07
N ALA A 249 7.05 4.82 0.98
CA ALA A 249 8.42 5.17 0.64
C ALA A 249 9.07 6.08 1.71
N ALA A 250 8.32 7.06 2.23
CA ALA A 250 8.81 7.98 3.25
C ALA A 250 9.07 7.32 4.61
N VAL A 251 8.42 6.18 4.91
CA VAL A 251 8.71 5.38 6.12
C VAL A 251 9.83 4.38 5.86
N ALA A 252 9.84 3.73 4.69
CA ALA A 252 10.82 2.71 4.33
C ALA A 252 12.24 3.27 4.17
N LEU A 253 12.39 4.43 3.54
CA LEU A 253 13.70 5.04 3.27
C LEU A 253 14.48 5.37 4.56
N PRO A 254 13.93 6.12 5.54
CA PRO A 254 14.63 6.36 6.79
C PRO A 254 14.97 5.07 7.52
N LEU A 255 14.09 4.07 7.47
CA LEU A 255 14.34 2.78 8.11
C LEU A 255 15.51 2.04 7.44
N PHE A 256 15.59 2.05 6.11
CA PHE A 256 16.75 1.55 5.37
C PHE A 256 18.04 2.28 5.78
N VAL A 257 18.04 3.62 5.77
CA VAL A 257 19.21 4.41 6.17
C VAL A 257 19.60 4.14 7.62
N LEU A 258 18.64 3.94 8.51
CA LEU A 258 18.90 3.68 9.91
C LEU A 258 19.46 2.28 10.17
N MET A 259 19.15 1.31 9.31
CA MET A 259 19.64 -0.06 9.46
C MET A 259 20.95 -0.31 8.72
N LEU A 260 21.16 0.30 7.56
CA LEU A 260 22.32 0.04 6.68
C LEU A 260 23.11 1.31 6.30
N GLY A 261 22.85 2.45 6.95
CA GLY A 261 23.44 3.74 6.63
C GLY A 261 24.98 3.79 6.68
N SER A 262 25.58 2.98 7.55
CA SER A 262 27.05 2.87 7.66
C SER A 262 27.69 2.09 6.51
N ALA A 263 26.92 1.30 5.77
CA ALA A 263 27.39 0.50 4.64
C ALA A 263 27.17 1.21 3.28
N LEU A 264 26.71 2.46 3.27
CA LEU A 264 26.34 3.18 2.04
C LEU A 264 27.56 3.53 1.19
N THR A 265 27.78 2.79 0.11
CA THR A 265 28.60 3.23 -1.04
C THR A 265 27.74 4.07 -1.99
N GLY A 266 28.19 5.28 -2.32
CA GLY A 266 27.39 6.29 -3.03
C GLY A 266 26.88 5.89 -4.42
N THR A 267 27.56 4.98 -5.12
CA THR A 267 27.22 4.59 -6.50
C THR A 267 26.10 3.55 -6.58
N GLY A 268 26.14 2.48 -5.79
CA GLY A 268 25.11 1.42 -5.78
C GLY A 268 23.75 1.88 -5.23
N LEU A 269 23.75 2.87 -4.32
CA LEU A 269 22.54 3.43 -3.73
C LEU A 269 21.72 4.23 -4.75
N LEU A 270 22.39 5.03 -5.59
CA LEU A 270 21.70 5.90 -6.55
C LEU A 270 21.05 5.08 -7.66
N TYR A 271 21.72 4.03 -8.13
CA TYR A 271 21.18 3.14 -9.16
C TYR A 271 19.95 2.36 -8.67
N THR A 272 20.02 1.80 -7.46
CA THR A 272 18.90 1.06 -6.86
C THR A 272 17.74 1.95 -6.47
N ALA A 273 18.02 3.12 -5.91
CA ALA A 273 17.00 4.13 -5.65
C ALA A 273 16.31 4.53 -6.96
N ALA A 274 17.08 4.80 -8.03
CA ALA A 274 16.51 5.14 -9.33
C ALA A 274 15.62 4.00 -9.89
N LEU A 275 16.02 2.74 -9.74
CA LEU A 275 15.21 1.58 -10.13
C LEU A 275 13.90 1.48 -9.34
N VAL A 276 13.96 1.64 -8.02
CA VAL A 276 12.76 1.55 -7.18
C VAL A 276 11.83 2.74 -7.41
N PHE A 277 12.32 3.98 -7.37
CA PHE A 277 11.50 5.16 -7.65
C PHE A 277 10.98 5.16 -9.09
N GLY A 278 11.79 4.72 -10.04
CA GLY A 278 11.40 4.51 -11.43
C GLY A 278 10.25 3.50 -11.54
N SER A 279 10.35 2.34 -10.90
CA SER A 279 9.30 1.31 -10.91
C SER A 279 8.00 1.78 -10.24
N ILE A 280 8.09 2.55 -9.16
CA ILE A 280 6.92 3.19 -8.52
C ILE A 280 6.27 4.20 -9.48
N ALA A 281 7.06 5.02 -10.16
CA ALA A 281 6.57 5.98 -11.15
C ALA A 281 5.88 5.28 -12.33
N VAL A 282 6.46 4.19 -12.83
CA VAL A 282 5.85 3.34 -13.87
C VAL A 282 4.54 2.72 -13.37
N GLY A 283 4.51 2.18 -12.15
CA GLY A 283 3.30 1.63 -11.53
C GLY A 283 2.18 2.67 -11.37
N LEU A 284 2.53 3.88 -10.92
CA LEU A 284 1.61 5.02 -10.85
C LEU A 284 1.09 5.42 -12.24
N GLY A 285 1.96 5.43 -13.25
CA GLY A 285 1.61 5.70 -14.64
C GLY A 285 0.65 4.65 -15.21
N LEU A 286 0.86 3.37 -14.89
CA LEU A 286 -0.03 2.28 -15.29
C LEU A 286 -1.42 2.43 -14.69
N VAL A 287 -1.52 2.73 -13.39
CA VAL A 287 -2.82 2.98 -12.74
C VAL A 287 -3.52 4.16 -13.41
N PHE A 288 -2.78 5.24 -13.68
CA PHE A 288 -3.32 6.41 -14.36
C PHE A 288 -3.84 6.06 -15.77
N ALA A 289 -3.09 5.27 -16.54
CA ALA A 289 -3.49 4.82 -17.88
C ALA A 289 -4.74 3.93 -17.82
N ALA A 290 -4.82 2.99 -16.87
CA ALA A 290 -5.99 2.13 -16.67
C ALA A 290 -7.24 2.96 -16.32
N LEU A 291 -7.11 3.95 -15.45
CA LEU A 291 -8.18 4.89 -15.10
C LEU A 291 -8.54 5.83 -16.27
N ALA A 292 -7.59 6.12 -17.15
CA ALA A 292 -7.84 6.89 -18.35
C ALA A 292 -8.65 6.09 -19.38
N ALA A 293 -8.34 4.80 -19.54
CA ALA A 293 -9.02 3.87 -20.44
C ALA A 293 -10.49 3.62 -20.07
N THR A 294 -10.89 3.84 -18.80
CA THR A 294 -12.30 3.76 -18.38
C THR A 294 -13.15 4.93 -18.87
N GLY A 295 -12.52 6.05 -19.22
CA GLY A 295 -13.16 7.28 -19.69
C GLY A 295 -14.07 7.09 -20.92
N PRO A 296 -13.61 6.44 -22.00
CA PRO A 296 -14.43 6.22 -23.21
C PRO A 296 -15.58 5.22 -23.01
N VAL A 297 -15.41 4.16 -22.20
CA VAL A 297 -16.49 3.20 -21.89
C VAL A 297 -17.68 3.89 -21.20
N MET A 298 -17.39 4.83 -20.29
CA MET A 298 -18.41 5.64 -19.64
C MET A 298 -19.14 6.58 -20.62
N GLU A 299 -18.44 7.08 -21.63
CA GLU A 299 -19.03 7.92 -22.69
C GLU A 299 -19.98 7.13 -23.59
N GLN A 300 -19.70 5.85 -23.84
CA GLN A 300 -20.61 4.96 -24.57
C GLN A 300 -21.88 4.62 -23.77
N ILE A 301 -21.75 4.34 -22.47
CA ILE A 301 -22.91 4.01 -21.61
C ILE A 301 -23.77 5.26 -21.36
N SER A 302 -23.15 6.43 -21.14
CA SER A 302 -23.81 7.71 -20.91
C SER A 302 -24.56 8.28 -22.14
N ARG A 303 -24.39 7.68 -23.32
CA ARG A 303 -25.10 8.05 -24.55
C ARG A 303 -26.33 7.18 -24.84
N LYS A 304 -26.54 6.08 -24.09
CA LYS A 304 -27.78 5.30 -24.24
C LYS A 304 -28.95 6.07 -23.63
N PRO A 305 -30.02 6.35 -24.39
CA PRO A 305 -31.23 6.97 -23.84
C PRO A 305 -31.82 6.07 -22.76
N VAL A 306 -32.33 6.67 -21.69
CA VAL A 306 -33.06 5.97 -20.63
C VAL A 306 -34.30 5.33 -21.27
N SER A 307 -34.35 4.00 -21.31
CA SER A 307 -35.62 3.29 -21.58
C SER A 307 -36.51 3.57 -20.37
N ALA A 308 -37.53 4.40 -20.56
CA ALA A 308 -38.61 4.51 -19.60
C ALA A 308 -39.32 3.15 -19.53
N VAL A 309 -39.22 2.50 -18.37
CA VAL A 309 -40.13 1.43 -17.94
C VAL A 309 -40.59 1.79 -16.54
#